data_AF-A0A539CZP7-F1
#
_entry.id   AF-A0A539CZP7-F1
#
_cell.length_a   1.000
_cell.length_b   1.000
_cell.length_c   1.000
_cell.angle_alpha   90.00
_cell.angle_beta   90.00
_cell.angle_gamma   90.00
#
_symmetry.space_group_name_H-M   'P 1'
#
loop_
_entity.id
_entity.type
_entity.pdbx_description
1 polymer ?
#
loop_
_entity_poly.entity_id
_entity_poly.type
_entity_poly.pdbx_seq_one_letter_code
_entity_poly.pdbx_strand_id
1 'polypeptide(L)'
;MVYGASNQGPCMTEQHAADQSSGFRQTTQFTCNAAGDVVSMTDARLNVSTTAYDNNRRKTSTTGPASTGILTTWAYDADGNVTAESRWDSTAGLFRTVATTYSLTNTPLT
;
A
#
# COMPACT_ATOMS: atom_id res chain seq x y z
N MET A 1 -27.68 7.00 -19.63
CA MET A 1 -27.25 6.59 -18.28
C MET A 1 -25.89 7.20 -18.03
N VAL A 2 -25.81 8.18 -17.13
CA VAL A 2 -24.56 8.86 -16.75
C VAL A 2 -23.98 8.09 -15.58
N TYR A 3 -22.87 7.39 -15.77
CA TYR A 3 -22.06 6.92 -14.64
C TYR A 3 -20.98 7.97 -14.39
N GLY A 4 -21.17 8.74 -13.31
CA GLY A 4 -20.25 9.79 -12.89
C GLY A 4 -18.92 9.19 -12.47
N ALA A 5 -17.85 9.61 -13.14
CA ALA A 5 -16.49 9.36 -12.67
C ALA A 5 -16.23 10.29 -11.48
N SER A 6 -16.23 9.72 -10.27
CA SER A 6 -15.85 10.48 -9.07
C SER A 6 -14.37 10.83 -9.14
N ASN A 7 -14.09 12.14 -9.16
CA ASN A 7 -12.80 12.77 -8.85
C ASN A 7 -12.09 12.09 -7.67
N GLN A 8 -10.91 11.50 -7.88
CA GLN A 8 -9.99 11.13 -6.79
C GLN A 8 -8.52 11.37 -7.24
N GLY A 9 -8.07 12.63 -7.11
CA GLY A 9 -6.65 13.03 -7.04
C GLY A 9 -5.83 13.03 -8.35
N PRO A 10 -4.71 13.78 -8.41
CA PRO A 10 -3.94 14.06 -9.63
C PRO A 10 -2.91 12.98 -10.02
N CYS A 11 -2.93 11.79 -9.40
CA CYS A 11 -1.89 10.80 -9.74
C CYS A 11 -2.19 10.12 -11.06
N MET A 12 -1.21 10.23 -11.95
CA MET A 12 -1.24 9.72 -13.30
C MET A 12 -1.48 8.21 -13.31
N THR A 13 -2.28 7.76 -14.27
CA THR A 13 -2.21 6.38 -14.75
C THR A 13 -0.81 6.18 -15.35
N GLU A 14 0.17 5.75 -14.56
CA GLU A 14 1.46 5.38 -15.12
C GLU A 14 1.32 4.06 -15.91
N GLN A 15 1.27 4.19 -17.23
CA GLN A 15 1.44 3.08 -18.16
C GLN A 15 2.92 2.68 -18.14
N HIS A 16 3.32 1.74 -17.29
CA HIS A 16 4.62 1.09 -17.43
C HIS A 16 4.52 0.10 -18.59
N ALA A 17 4.72 0.60 -19.81
CA ALA A 17 4.97 -0.22 -20.97
C ALA A 17 6.26 -1.01 -20.71
N ALA A 18 6.14 -2.31 -20.40
CA ALA A 18 7.24 -3.22 -20.62
C ALA A 18 7.66 -3.05 -22.10
N ASP A 19 8.95 -2.79 -22.30
CA ASP A 19 9.55 -2.38 -23.56
C ASP A 19 9.13 -3.24 -24.77
N GLN A 20 9.14 -2.56 -25.92
CA GLN A 20 8.56 -2.86 -27.22
C GLN A 20 9.12 -4.13 -27.89
N SER A 21 8.58 -5.32 -27.59
CA SER A 21 8.81 -6.50 -28.47
C SER A 21 7.74 -7.60 -28.41
N SER A 22 6.87 -7.62 -27.39
CA SER A 22 5.93 -8.74 -27.22
C SER A 22 4.56 -8.30 -26.71
N GLY A 23 3.81 -7.51 -27.49
CA GLY A 23 2.32 -7.45 -27.50
C GLY A 23 1.48 -7.28 -26.21
N PHE A 24 2.04 -7.22 -25.00
CA PHE A 24 1.28 -7.19 -23.75
C PHE A 24 1.32 -5.79 -23.14
N ARG A 25 0.27 -5.00 -23.37
CA ARG A 25 0.03 -3.75 -22.65
C ARG A 25 -0.37 -4.10 -21.21
N GLN A 26 0.60 -4.15 -20.31
CA GLN A 26 0.35 -4.26 -18.87
C GLN A 26 0.10 -2.84 -18.34
N THR A 27 -1.16 -2.51 -18.05
CA THR A 27 -1.53 -1.20 -17.48
C THR A 27 -1.73 -1.35 -15.98
N THR A 28 -0.95 -0.60 -15.20
CA THR A 28 -1.17 -0.42 -13.76
C THR A 28 -1.90 0.89 -13.55
N GLN A 29 -2.95 0.87 -12.73
CA GLN A 29 -3.75 2.04 -12.40
C GLN A 29 -3.54 2.42 -10.95
N PHE A 30 -3.44 3.72 -10.68
CA PHE A 30 -3.30 4.26 -9.33
C PHE A 30 -4.46 5.22 -9.06
N THR A 31 -4.92 5.25 -7.81
CA THR A 31 -5.89 6.22 -7.32
C THR A 31 -5.32 6.89 -6.08
N CYS A 32 -5.54 8.20 -5.95
CA CYS A 32 -4.99 8.96 -4.86
C CYS A 32 -6.04 9.75 -4.09
N ASN A 33 -5.75 9.98 -2.82
CA ASN A 33 -6.54 10.90 -2.00
C ASN A 33 -6.31 12.36 -2.44
N ALA A 34 -7.06 13.29 -1.84
CA ALA A 34 -6.94 14.73 -2.10
C ALA A 34 -5.55 15.30 -1.73
N ALA A 35 -4.82 14.63 -0.83
CA ALA A 35 -3.47 15.02 -0.47
C ALA A 35 -2.45 14.62 -1.56
N GLY A 36 -2.76 13.62 -2.39
CA GLY A 36 -1.90 13.04 -3.42
C GLY A 36 -1.26 11.70 -3.04
N ASP A 37 -1.65 11.08 -1.92
CA ASP A 37 -1.16 9.75 -1.54
C ASP A 37 -1.92 8.64 -2.30
N VAL A 38 -1.20 7.61 -2.75
CA VAL A 38 -1.75 6.47 -3.49
C VAL A 38 -2.55 5.56 -2.54
N VAL A 39 -3.88 5.64 -2.61
CA VAL A 39 -4.78 4.86 -1.74
C VAL A 39 -5.19 3.52 -2.36
N SER A 40 -5.12 3.38 -3.69
CA SER A 40 -5.30 2.09 -4.34
C SER A 40 -4.46 1.95 -5.61
N MET A 41 -3.98 0.74 -5.85
CA MET A 41 -3.22 0.31 -7.01
C MET A 41 -3.91 -0.92 -7.60
N THR A 42 -4.17 -0.90 -8.91
CA THR A 42 -4.67 -2.05 -9.67
C THR A 42 -3.60 -2.46 -10.66
N ASP A 43 -3.07 -3.69 -10.53
CA ASP A 43 -2.08 -4.21 -11.48
C ASP A 43 -2.73 -4.63 -12.82
N ALA A 44 -1.89 -4.99 -13.79
CA ALA A 44 -2.36 -5.45 -15.11
C ALA A 44 -3.15 -6.77 -15.09
N ARG A 45 -3.12 -7.51 -13.98
CA ARG A 45 -3.89 -8.74 -13.75
C ARG A 45 -5.19 -8.45 -12.99
N LEU A 46 -5.56 -7.17 -12.83
CA LEU A 46 -6.72 -6.70 -12.06
C LEU A 46 -6.65 -7.03 -10.57
N ASN A 47 -5.46 -7.30 -10.04
CA ASN A 47 -5.27 -7.39 -8.60
C ASN A 47 -5.27 -5.99 -8.00
N VAL A 48 -6.14 -5.76 -7.02
CA VAL A 48 -6.28 -4.48 -6.34
C VAL A 48 -5.57 -4.53 -5.00
N SER A 49 -4.72 -3.56 -4.72
CA SER A 49 -4.15 -3.34 -3.39
C SER A 49 -4.54 -1.95 -2.89
N THR A 50 -4.74 -1.79 -1.58
CA THR A 50 -5.10 -0.52 -0.96
C THR A 50 -4.10 -0.15 0.12
N THR A 51 -3.81 1.14 0.27
CA THR A 51 -2.90 1.65 1.30
C THR A 51 -3.57 2.76 2.09
N ALA A 52 -3.41 2.72 3.41
CA ALA A 52 -3.83 3.76 4.33
C ALA A 52 -2.61 4.51 4.86
N TYR A 53 -2.81 5.80 5.16
CA TYR A 53 -1.77 6.70 5.62
C TYR A 53 -2.23 7.43 6.90
N ASP A 54 -1.26 7.81 7.74
CA ASP A 54 -1.50 8.74 8.84
C ASP A 54 -1.43 10.21 8.39
N ASN A 55 -1.66 11.15 9.32
CA ASN A 55 -1.60 12.58 9.06
C ASN A 55 -0.20 13.08 8.66
N ASN A 56 0.84 12.30 8.97
CA ASN A 56 2.22 12.54 8.58
C ASN A 56 2.57 11.90 7.22
N ARG A 57 1.57 11.33 6.53
CA ARG A 57 1.69 10.67 5.21
C ARG A 57 2.59 9.43 5.25
N ARG A 58 2.68 8.77 6.41
CA ARG A 58 3.34 7.47 6.59
C ARG A 58 2.32 6.34 6.43
N LYS A 59 2.72 5.21 5.86
CA LYS A 59 1.82 4.07 5.59
C LYS A 59 1.44 3.38 6.88
N THR A 60 0.17 3.37 7.25
CA THR A 60 -0.31 2.66 8.44
C THR A 60 -0.80 1.26 8.14
N SER A 61 -1.26 1.03 6.90
CA SER A 61 -1.71 -0.28 6.48
C SER A 61 -1.65 -0.47 4.96
N THR A 62 -1.39 -1.69 4.53
CA THR A 62 -1.57 -2.14 3.15
C THR A 62 -2.38 -3.42 3.15
N THR A 63 -3.45 -3.43 2.36
CA THR A 63 -4.22 -4.63 2.06
C THR A 63 -3.86 -5.06 0.64
N GLY A 64 -3.33 -6.27 0.53
CA GLY A 64 -3.06 -6.90 -0.75
C GLY A 64 -4.34 -7.34 -1.47
N PRO A 65 -4.19 -7.97 -2.64
CA PRO A 65 -5.30 -8.47 -3.42
C PRO A 65 -6.15 -9.47 -2.65
N ALA A 66 -7.46 -9.51 -2.93
CA ALA A 66 -8.37 -10.46 -2.29
C ALA A 66 -7.96 -11.93 -2.48
N SER A 67 -7.19 -12.24 -3.53
CA SER A 67 -6.62 -13.58 -3.77
C SER A 67 -5.58 -14.00 -2.75
N THR A 68 -4.86 -13.06 -2.13
CA THR A 68 -3.92 -13.36 -1.03
C THR A 68 -4.51 -13.01 0.31
N GLY A 69 -5.34 -11.97 0.38
CA GLY A 69 -5.99 -11.53 1.62
C GLY A 69 -5.00 -11.09 2.69
N ILE A 70 -3.80 -10.68 2.28
CA ILE A 70 -2.75 -10.26 3.19
C ILE A 70 -2.98 -8.81 3.61
N LEU A 71 -3.10 -8.57 4.91
CA LEU A 71 -3.12 -7.25 5.53
C LEU A 71 -1.79 -7.05 6.26
N THR A 72 -1.05 -6.00 5.92
CA THR A 72 0.12 -5.55 6.69
C THR A 72 -0.21 -4.22 7.36
N THR A 73 0.19 -4.05 8.61
CA THR A 73 0.01 -2.82 9.38
C THR A 73 1.31 -2.43 10.05
N TRP A 74 1.58 -1.12 10.13
CA TRP A 74 2.77 -0.58 10.78
C TRP A 74 2.37 0.41 11.89
N ALA A 75 3.05 0.32 13.02
CA ALA A 75 3.03 1.31 14.09
C ALA A 75 4.37 2.07 14.09
N TYR A 76 4.28 3.36 14.39
CA TYR A 76 5.44 4.25 14.40
C TYR A 76 5.60 4.93 15.76
N ASP A 77 6.83 5.21 16.15
CA ASP A 77 7.10 6.17 17.23
C ASP A 77 7.01 7.63 16.74
N ALA A 78 7.27 8.56 17.67
CA ALA A 78 7.25 9.99 17.40
C ALA A 78 8.37 10.44 16.44
N ASP A 79 9.48 9.70 16.41
CA ASP A 79 10.64 10.00 15.56
C ASP A 79 10.49 9.42 14.14
N GLY A 80 9.48 8.56 13.91
CA GLY A 80 9.16 8.00 12.61
C GLY A 80 9.64 6.57 12.39
N ASN A 81 10.12 5.89 13.42
CA ASN A 81 10.61 4.52 13.30
C ASN A 81 9.49 3.52 13.47
N VAL A 82 9.56 2.42 12.72
CA VAL A 82 8.57 1.35 12.79
C VAL A 82 8.77 0.56 14.08
N THR A 83 7.89 0.75 15.05
CA THR A 83 7.93 0.03 16.34
C THR A 83 7.21 -1.30 16.31
N ALA A 84 6.25 -1.47 15.39
CA ALA A 84 5.62 -2.76 15.15
C ALA A 84 5.22 -2.91 13.69
N GLU A 85 5.43 -4.11 13.15
CA GLU A 85 4.84 -4.57 11.91
C GLU A 85 3.99 -5.80 12.23
N SER A 86 2.73 -5.79 11.80
CA SER A 86 1.86 -6.96 11.88
C SER A 86 1.37 -7.33 10.50
N ARG A 87 1.47 -8.61 10.17
CA ARG A 87 0.97 -9.20 8.95
C ARG A 87 -0.09 -10.24 9.29
N TRP A 88 -1.29 -10.03 8.77
CA TRP A 88 -2.38 -10.98 8.81
C TRP A 88 -2.58 -11.58 7.42
N ASP A 89 -2.75 -12.89 7.37
CA ASP A 89 -3.13 -13.62 6.17
C ASP A 89 -4.54 -14.16 6.37
N SER A 90 -5.54 -13.60 5.68
CA SER A 90 -6.93 -14.03 5.83
C SER A 90 -7.16 -15.45 5.35
N THR A 91 -6.34 -15.90 4.40
CA THR A 91 -6.47 -17.20 3.76
C THR A 91 -5.93 -18.30 4.67
N ALA A 92 -4.80 -18.03 5.32
CA ALA A 92 -4.19 -18.93 6.29
C ALA A 92 -4.72 -18.73 7.73
N GLY A 93 -5.41 -17.63 8.01
CA GLY A 93 -5.83 -17.22 9.35
C GLY A 93 -4.66 -16.92 10.30
N LEU A 94 -3.48 -16.60 9.75
CA LEU A 94 -2.24 -16.43 10.53
C LEU A 94 -1.96 -14.96 10.81
N PHE A 95 -1.55 -14.67 12.04
CA PHE A 95 -1.02 -13.37 12.45
C PHE A 95 0.49 -13.51 12.71
N ARG A 96 1.29 -12.63 12.13
CA ARG A 96 2.73 -12.51 12.39
C ARG A 96 3.00 -11.08 12.83
N THR A 97 3.59 -10.91 14.00
CA THR A 97 3.98 -9.59 14.50
C THR A 97 5.46 -9.56 14.78
N VAL A 98 6.12 -8.51 14.32
CA VAL A 98 7.50 -8.16 14.66
C VAL A 98 7.43 -6.81 15.36
N ALA A 99 7.92 -6.74 16.59
CA ALA A 99 8.03 -5.49 17.34
C ALA A 99 9.51 -5.15 17.54
N THR A 100 9.85 -3.89 17.32
CA THR A 100 11.21 -3.37 17.47
C THR A 100 11.14 -2.18 18.40
N THR A 101 11.95 -2.19 19.46
CA THR A 101 12.11 -0.99 20.29
C THR A 101 13.31 -0.20 19.80
N TYR A 102 13.36 1.10 20.07
CA TYR A 102 14.49 1.96 19.68
C TYR A 102 15.07 2.63 20.93
N SER A 103 16.39 2.79 20.92
CA SER A 103 17.10 3.58 21.94
C SER A 103 16.82 5.07 21.76
N LEU A 104 17.21 5.89 22.76
CA LEU A 104 17.14 7.35 22.69
C LEU A 104 18.00 7.96 21.56
N THR A 105 18.91 7.18 20.98
CA THR A 105 19.72 7.59 19.81
C THR A 105 19.18 6.98 18.52
N ASN A 106 17.94 6.50 18.52
CA ASN A 106 17.26 5.90 17.39
C ASN A 106 17.98 4.68 16.78
N THR A 107 18.55 3.83 17.65
CA THR A 107 19.10 2.53 17.24
C THR A 107 18.14 1.42 17.63
N PRO A 108 17.86 0.43 16.77
CA PRO A 108 16.99 -0.68 17.12
C PRO A 108 17.58 -1.46 18.30
N LEU A 109 16.76 -1.65 19.33
CA LEU A 109 16.99 -2.47 20.50
C LEU A 109 16.14 -3.73 20.30
N THR A 110 16.82 -4.79 19.85
CA THR A 110 16.23 -6.12 19.59
C THR A 110 15.96 -6.88 20.87
#